data_AF-A0A7K7TMC9-F1
#
_entry.id   AF-A0A7K7TMC9-F1
#
_cell.length_a   1.000
_cell.length_b   1.000
_cell.length_c   1.000
_cell.angle_alpha   90.00
_cell.angle_beta   90.00
_cell.angle_gamma   90.00
#
_symmetry.space_group_name_H-M   'P 1'
#
loop_
_entity.id
_entity.type
_entity.pdbx_description
1 polymer ?
#
loop_
_entity_poly.entity_id
_entity_poly.type
_entity_poly.pdbx_seq_one_letter_code
_entity_poly.pdbx_strand_id
1 'polypeptide(L)'
;RSLVVVHFWAPWAPQCAQMNEVMAALAKEHTQVTFVKLEAEAVPEVSEKYGISSVPTFLFFKNSQKVDRLDGAHAPELTKKVQRHASSSSVSSGSNDSAKEDLNVRLKKLINAAPCMLFMKGSPKEPRCGFSKQMVEILNKHGISFSSFDIFSDEEVRQGLKTYSNWPTYPQLYVAGELIGGLDIVKELEASGELDTVCPKAQKLEDRLKNLISKAPVMLFMKGSKQVAKCGFSRQIIEILNNTGVDYETFDILEDEEVRQGLKTYSNWPTYPQLYVKGELVGGLDIVKELKESGELLPILKGEN
;
A
#
# COMPACT_ATOMS: atom_id res chain seq x y z
N ARG A 1 3.35 39.81 18.95
CA ARG A 1 4.27 39.41 20.05
C ARG A 1 5.26 38.39 19.49
N SER A 2 6.45 38.29 20.09
CA SER A 2 7.52 37.38 19.68
C SER A 2 7.12 35.90 19.80
N LEU A 3 7.69 35.07 18.94
CA LEU A 3 7.59 33.61 19.00
C LEU A 3 8.41 33.09 20.19
N VAL A 4 7.86 32.13 20.93
CA VAL A 4 8.58 31.37 21.96
C VAL A 4 8.68 29.92 21.53
N VAL A 5 9.88 29.34 21.54
CA VAL A 5 10.13 27.93 21.23
C VAL A 5 10.65 27.23 22.48
N VAL A 6 9.92 26.24 22.96
CA VAL A 6 10.24 25.48 24.18
C VAL A 6 10.73 24.09 23.78
N HIS A 7 11.98 23.78 24.10
CA HIS A 7 12.61 22.48 23.90
C HIS A 7 12.53 21.66 25.20
N PHE A 8 11.69 20.63 25.18
CA PHE A 8 11.63 19.57 26.18
C PHE A 8 12.78 18.60 25.95
N TRP A 9 13.68 18.49 26.91
CA TRP A 9 14.91 17.71 26.80
C TRP A 9 15.11 16.83 28.04
N ALA A 10 16.04 15.86 27.93
CA ALA A 10 16.54 15.10 29.07
C ALA A 10 18.06 14.88 28.97
N PRO A 11 18.79 14.82 30.09
CA PRO A 11 20.25 14.67 30.08
C PRO A 11 20.73 13.33 29.56
N TRP A 12 19.90 12.29 29.65
CA TRP A 12 20.22 10.93 29.18
C TRP A 12 20.04 10.74 27.67
N ALA A 13 19.47 11.71 26.94
CA ALA A 13 19.20 11.61 25.50
C ALA A 13 20.28 12.34 24.67
N PRO A 14 21.20 11.64 23.99
CA PRO A 14 22.29 12.27 23.24
C PRO A 14 21.82 13.24 22.16
N GLN A 15 20.67 12.94 21.55
CA GLN A 15 20.06 13.78 20.52
C GLN A 15 19.61 15.15 21.07
N CYS A 16 19.32 15.26 22.37
CA CYS A 16 19.02 16.54 23.00
C CYS A 16 20.25 17.47 23.03
N ALA A 17 21.46 16.93 23.19
CA ALA A 17 22.69 17.71 23.17
C ALA A 17 22.93 18.35 21.79
N GLN A 18 22.75 17.56 20.73
CA GLN A 18 22.81 18.06 19.35
C GLN A 18 21.77 19.17 19.11
N MET A 19 20.53 18.96 19.54
CA MET A 19 19.48 19.95 19.34
C MET A 19 19.66 21.22 20.19
N ASN A 20 20.38 21.13 21.32
CA ASN A 20 20.76 22.32 22.09
C ASN A 20 21.70 23.24 21.29
N GLU A 21 22.63 22.67 20.50
CA GLU A 21 23.51 23.46 19.63
C GLU A 21 22.71 24.15 18.52
N VAL A 22 21.75 23.44 17.92
CA VAL A 22 20.84 23.99 16.90
C VAL A 22 20.00 25.14 17.47
N MET A 23 19.42 24.95 18.66
CA MET A 23 18.67 26.00 19.37
C MET A 23 19.56 27.22 19.66
N ALA A 24 20.82 27.01 20.04
CA ALA A 24 21.76 28.10 20.30
C ALA A 24 22.16 28.86 19.03
N ALA A 25 22.31 28.18 17.89
CA ALA A 25 22.55 28.81 16.59
C ALA A 25 21.33 29.64 16.16
N LEU A 26 20.13 29.06 16.24
CA LEU A 26 18.88 29.75 15.89
C LEU A 26 18.59 30.96 16.79
N ALA A 27 18.95 30.90 18.07
CA ALA A 27 18.84 32.04 18.97
C ALA A 27 19.73 33.22 18.57
N LYS A 28 20.90 32.96 17.96
CA LYS A 28 21.78 34.00 17.41
C LYS A 28 21.23 34.59 16.11
N GLU A 29 20.68 33.75 15.24
CA GLU A 29 20.15 34.16 13.93
C GLU A 29 18.79 34.86 14.02
N HIS A 30 17.96 34.49 15.00
CA HIS A 30 16.59 34.98 15.16
C HIS A 30 16.39 35.66 16.52
N THR A 31 16.97 36.85 16.69
CA THR A 31 16.93 37.63 17.95
C THR A 31 15.52 38.03 18.39
N GLN A 32 14.54 37.99 17.49
CA GLN A 32 13.11 38.23 17.77
C GLN A 32 12.37 37.00 18.33
N VAL A 33 13.02 35.84 18.39
CA VAL A 33 12.46 34.58 18.88
C VAL A 33 13.07 34.26 20.24
N THR A 34 12.23 33.89 21.21
CA THR A 34 12.68 33.45 22.52
C THR A 34 12.79 31.92 22.53
N PHE A 35 13.98 31.42 22.84
CA PHE A 35 14.24 29.98 22.95
C PHE A 35 14.37 29.59 24.41
N VAL A 36 13.60 28.59 24.84
CA VAL A 36 13.55 28.09 26.21
C VAL A 36 13.87 26.60 26.21
N LYS A 37 14.69 26.15 27.15
CA LYS A 37 14.92 24.73 27.40
C LYS A 37 14.24 24.34 28.69
N LEU A 38 13.55 23.21 28.68
CA LEU A 38 12.81 22.70 29.82
C LEU A 38 13.10 21.21 29.98
N GLU A 39 13.64 20.81 31.11
CA GLU A 39 13.92 19.39 31.35
C GLU A 39 12.59 18.68 31.62
N ALA A 40 12.24 17.71 30.77
CA ALA A 40 10.90 17.13 30.75
C ALA A 40 10.55 16.43 32.08
N GLU A 41 11.54 15.82 32.73
CA GLU A 41 11.41 15.09 33.99
C GLU A 41 11.39 16.03 35.22
N ALA A 42 11.92 17.25 35.11
CA ALA A 42 11.90 18.23 36.20
C ALA A 42 10.53 18.93 36.32
N VAL A 43 9.67 18.84 35.31
CA VAL A 43 8.34 19.47 35.26
C VAL A 43 7.24 18.50 34.77
N PRO A 44 7.00 17.39 35.48
CA PRO A 44 6.10 16.33 35.01
C PRO A 44 4.68 16.82 34.71
N GLU A 45 4.12 17.72 35.53
CA GLU A 45 2.78 18.30 35.31
C GLU A 45 2.68 19.08 33.98
N VAL A 46 3.76 19.76 33.59
CA VAL A 46 3.82 20.52 32.33
C VAL A 46 4.00 19.56 31.16
N SER A 47 4.86 18.56 31.31
CA SER A 47 5.08 17.51 30.31
C SER A 47 3.79 16.74 30.01
N GLU A 48 3.03 16.35 31.05
CA GLU A 48 1.73 15.69 30.89
C GLU A 48 0.71 16.61 30.21
N LYS A 49 0.57 17.86 30.69
CA LYS A 49 -0.34 18.86 30.11
C LYS A 49 -0.15 19.06 28.61
N TYR A 50 1.09 18.97 28.13
CA TYR A 50 1.41 19.14 26.71
C TYR A 50 1.65 17.83 25.95
N GLY A 51 1.44 16.68 26.59
CA GLY A 51 1.57 15.36 25.98
C GLY A 51 3.00 15.06 25.50
N ILE A 52 3.99 15.33 26.36
CA ILE A 52 5.39 15.04 26.10
C ILE A 52 5.67 13.59 26.51
N SER A 53 5.73 12.70 25.51
CA SER A 53 5.98 11.27 25.71
C SER A 53 7.39 10.83 25.28
N SER A 54 8.12 11.71 24.60
CA SER A 54 9.48 11.49 24.14
C SER A 54 10.26 12.81 24.16
N VAL A 55 11.59 12.71 24.18
CA VAL A 55 12.50 13.84 24.06
C VAL A 55 13.53 13.54 22.94
N PRO A 56 13.99 14.55 22.19
CA PRO A 56 13.62 15.96 22.29
C PRO A 56 12.25 16.28 21.66
N THR A 57 11.47 17.17 22.27
CA THR A 57 10.23 17.71 21.70
C THR A 57 10.24 19.24 21.77
N PHE A 58 9.75 19.91 20.73
CA PHE A 58 9.70 21.36 20.62
C PHE A 58 8.27 21.83 20.49
N LEU A 59 7.88 22.80 21.32
CA LEU A 59 6.59 23.46 21.24
C LEU A 59 6.78 24.93 20.86
N PHE A 60 5.95 25.42 19.95
CA PHE A 60 6.01 26.79 19.47
C PHE A 60 4.81 27.56 20.01
N PHE A 61 5.04 28.72 20.59
CA PHE A 61 4.01 29.56 21.18
C PHE A 61 4.03 30.98 20.61
N LYS A 62 2.85 31.51 20.31
CA LYS A 62 2.63 32.93 20.04
C LYS A 62 1.41 33.40 20.81
N ASN A 63 1.48 34.58 21.40
CA ASN A 63 0.37 35.15 22.20
C ASN A 63 -0.16 34.15 23.26
N SER A 64 0.72 33.37 23.89
CA SER A 64 0.39 32.34 24.88
C SER A 64 -0.44 31.15 24.34
N GLN A 65 -0.56 30.99 23.03
CA GLN A 65 -1.18 29.84 22.39
C GLN A 65 -0.13 28.97 21.69
N LYS A 66 -0.28 27.65 21.79
CA LYS A 66 0.56 26.68 21.05
C LYS A 66 0.19 26.76 19.57
N VAL A 67 1.14 27.14 18.73
CA VAL A 67 0.96 27.31 17.27
C VAL A 67 1.60 26.20 16.45
N ASP A 68 2.53 25.44 17.02
CA ASP A 68 3.20 24.33 16.32
C ASP A 68 3.85 23.35 17.32
N ARG A 69 4.23 22.18 16.83
CA ARG A 69 4.96 21.12 17.56
C ARG A 69 5.94 20.41 16.61
N LEU A 70 7.05 19.95 17.17
CA LEU A 70 8.00 19.06 16.53
C LEU A 70 8.45 18.01 17.54
N ASP A 71 8.31 16.73 17.22
CA ASP A 71 8.81 15.63 18.02
C ASP A 71 10.06 15.06 17.36
N GLY A 72 11.08 14.73 18.16
CA GLY A 72 12.34 14.18 17.68
C GLY A 72 13.39 15.23 17.26
N ALA A 73 14.59 14.73 17.00
CA ALA A 73 15.78 15.54 16.73
C ALA A 73 15.91 15.89 15.24
N HIS A 74 15.03 16.76 14.75
CA HIS A 74 15.00 17.17 13.33
C HIS A 74 15.42 18.64 13.17
N ALA A 75 16.72 18.91 13.18
CA ALA A 75 17.29 20.27 13.09
C ALA A 75 16.79 21.10 11.89
N PRO A 76 16.72 20.58 10.65
CA PRO A 76 16.23 21.38 9.51
C PRO A 76 14.75 21.77 9.64
N GLU A 77 13.94 20.88 10.21
CA GLU A 77 12.51 21.13 10.42
C GLU A 77 12.28 22.17 11.52
N LEU A 78 13.06 22.09 12.62
CA LEU A 78 13.07 23.10 13.67
C LEU A 78 13.38 24.48 13.08
N THR A 79 14.45 24.61 12.28
CA THR A 79 14.83 25.86 11.60
C THR A 79 13.70 26.40 10.73
N LYS A 80 13.08 25.55 9.91
CA LYS A 80 11.99 25.94 9.01
C LYS A 80 10.76 26.44 9.79
N LYS A 81 10.38 25.75 10.88
CA LYS A 81 9.26 26.16 11.74
C LYS A 81 9.57 27.49 12.44
N VAL A 82 10.79 27.68 12.94
CA VAL A 82 11.25 28.96 13.51
C VAL A 82 11.10 30.07 12.49
N GLN A 83 11.63 29.91 11.27
CA GLN A 83 11.56 30.94 10.22
C GLN A 83 10.12 31.26 9.82
N ARG A 84 9.29 30.23 9.62
CA ARG A 84 7.86 30.39 9.29
C ARG A 84 7.15 31.24 10.33
N HIS A 85 7.42 30.97 11.60
CA HIS A 85 6.73 31.63 12.70
C HIS A 85 7.40 32.94 13.11
N ALA A 86 8.69 33.15 12.86
CA ALA A 86 9.40 34.39 13.19
C ALA A 86 9.01 35.56 12.26
N SER A 87 8.60 35.28 11.02
CA SER A 87 8.35 36.31 9.99
C SER A 87 6.91 36.85 9.94
N SER A 88 6.06 36.53 10.92
CA SER A 88 4.65 36.93 10.90
C SER A 88 4.43 38.29 11.57
N SER A 89 4.69 39.35 10.81
CA SER A 89 3.89 40.59 10.84
C SER A 89 3.07 40.64 9.55
N SER A 90 1.78 40.33 9.69
CA SER A 90 0.66 40.62 8.78
C SER A 90 0.91 40.62 7.26
N VAL A 91 0.49 39.56 6.56
CA VAL A 91 -0.33 39.67 5.33
C VAL A 91 -1.23 38.43 5.24
N SER A 92 -2.54 38.66 5.13
CA SER A 92 -3.51 37.72 4.62
C SER A 92 -3.66 37.89 3.11
N SER A 93 -3.77 36.74 2.41
CA SER A 93 -4.41 36.49 1.10
C SER A 93 -3.54 36.30 -0.15
N GLY A 94 -3.53 35.04 -0.64
CA GLY A 94 -3.26 34.58 -2.02
C GLY A 94 -1.78 34.32 -2.33
N SER A 95 -1.26 33.13 -2.65
CA SER A 95 -1.81 31.99 -3.39
C SER A 95 -0.85 30.78 -3.28
N ASN A 96 -0.78 30.08 -2.13
CA ASN A 96 0.10 28.91 -2.01
C ASN A 96 -0.26 27.83 -0.98
N ASP A 97 -1.33 28.01 -0.18
CA ASP A 97 -1.82 26.97 0.73
C ASP A 97 -2.71 25.96 0.00
N SER A 98 -3.54 26.39 -0.98
CA SER A 98 -4.35 25.46 -1.77
C SER A 98 -3.48 24.49 -2.56
N ALA A 99 -2.42 24.98 -3.24
CA ALA A 99 -1.54 24.13 -4.05
C ALA A 99 -0.79 23.06 -3.22
N LYS A 100 -0.43 23.35 -1.96
CA LYS A 100 0.20 22.38 -1.07
C LYS A 100 -0.78 21.40 -0.47
N GLU A 101 -1.99 21.85 -0.13
CA GLU A 101 -3.08 20.98 0.29
C GLU A 101 -3.51 20.05 -0.87
N ASP A 102 -3.62 20.59 -2.07
CA ASP A 102 -3.88 19.88 -3.33
C ASP A 102 -2.80 18.82 -3.61
N LEU A 103 -1.51 19.18 -3.44
CA LEU A 103 -0.41 18.24 -3.61
C LEU A 103 -0.47 17.14 -2.55
N ASN A 104 -0.68 17.45 -1.27
CA ASN A 104 -0.78 16.42 -0.24
C ASN A 104 -1.95 15.45 -0.47
N VAL A 105 -3.10 15.97 -0.92
CA VAL A 105 -4.25 15.15 -1.34
C VAL A 105 -3.85 14.24 -2.51
N ARG A 106 -3.15 14.78 -3.51
CA ARG A 106 -2.63 14.02 -4.66
C ARG A 106 -1.64 12.93 -4.22
N LEU A 107 -0.69 13.25 -3.34
CA LEU A 107 0.28 12.30 -2.81
C LEU A 107 -0.40 11.18 -2.02
N LYS A 108 -1.35 11.52 -1.16
CA LYS A 108 -2.13 10.53 -0.42
C LYS A 108 -2.89 9.60 -1.37
N LYS A 109 -3.49 10.15 -2.43
CA LYS A 109 -4.17 9.34 -3.46
C LYS A 109 -3.20 8.41 -4.18
N LEU A 110 -1.99 8.86 -4.53
CA LEU A 110 -0.97 8.03 -5.17
C LEU A 110 -0.46 6.93 -4.24
N ILE A 111 -0.16 7.26 -2.99
CA ILE A 111 0.30 6.30 -1.95
C ILE A 111 -0.75 5.20 -1.74
N ASN A 112 -2.04 5.54 -1.77
CA ASN A 112 -3.14 4.61 -1.56
C ASN A 112 -3.69 3.99 -2.87
N ALA A 113 -3.02 4.20 -4.01
CA ALA A 113 -3.49 3.67 -5.29
C ALA A 113 -3.43 2.13 -5.37
N ALA A 114 -2.58 1.50 -4.55
CA ALA A 114 -2.52 0.06 -4.37
C ALA A 114 -2.16 -0.29 -2.91
N PRO A 115 -2.47 -1.51 -2.43
CA PRO A 115 -2.10 -1.96 -1.10
C PRO A 115 -0.59 -1.94 -0.83
N CYS A 116 0.23 -2.08 -1.87
CA CYS A 116 1.68 -1.94 -1.84
C CYS A 116 2.12 -1.07 -3.02
N MET A 117 2.67 0.11 -2.72
CA MET A 117 3.06 1.14 -3.67
C MET A 117 4.56 1.42 -3.59
N LEU A 118 5.26 1.21 -4.70
CA LEU A 118 6.69 1.47 -4.84
C LEU A 118 6.94 2.75 -5.65
N PHE A 119 7.49 3.77 -5.02
CA PHE A 119 8.01 4.95 -5.73
C PHE A 119 9.47 4.73 -6.07
N MET A 120 9.79 4.65 -7.36
CA MET A 120 11.11 4.24 -7.84
C MET A 120 11.58 5.08 -9.03
N LYS A 121 12.88 4.99 -9.34
CA LYS A 121 13.47 5.60 -10.53
C LYS A 121 13.31 4.64 -11.71
N GLY A 122 12.46 4.98 -12.68
CA GLY A 122 12.07 4.09 -13.78
C GLY A 122 10.87 3.21 -13.44
N SER A 123 10.80 2.02 -14.06
CA SER A 123 9.71 1.06 -13.85
C SER A 123 10.23 -0.31 -13.41
N PRO A 124 9.37 -1.24 -12.96
CA PRO A 124 9.80 -2.59 -12.60
C PRO A 124 10.43 -3.36 -13.76
N LYS A 125 10.00 -3.10 -15.00
CA LYS A 125 10.57 -3.68 -16.22
C LYS A 125 11.85 -2.97 -16.65
N GLU A 126 11.95 -1.67 -16.41
CA GLU A 126 13.07 -0.81 -16.82
C GLU A 126 13.54 0.09 -15.66
N PRO A 127 14.20 -0.47 -14.63
CA PRO A 127 14.69 0.32 -13.52
C PRO A 127 15.88 1.19 -13.95
N ARG A 128 15.84 2.48 -13.62
CA ARG A 128 16.85 3.48 -14.02
C ARG A 128 17.88 3.78 -12.92
N CYS A 129 17.92 2.96 -11.87
CA CYS A 129 18.84 3.09 -10.75
C CYS A 129 19.09 1.72 -10.09
N GLY A 130 20.34 1.44 -9.69
CA GLY A 130 20.71 0.17 -9.06
C GLY A 130 19.92 -0.15 -7.80
N PHE A 131 19.61 0.85 -6.96
CA PHE A 131 18.79 0.64 -5.76
C PHE A 131 17.33 0.29 -6.11
N SER A 132 16.77 0.94 -7.14
CA SER A 132 15.43 0.64 -7.64
C SER A 132 15.36 -0.77 -8.25
N LYS A 133 16.41 -1.18 -8.96
CA LYS A 133 16.54 -2.55 -9.48
C LYS A 133 16.56 -3.59 -8.35
N GLN A 134 17.41 -3.39 -7.34
CA GLN A 134 17.50 -4.31 -6.20
C GLN A 134 16.19 -4.40 -5.42
N MET A 135 15.49 -3.27 -5.21
CA MET A 135 14.17 -3.27 -4.56
C MET A 135 13.18 -4.16 -5.32
N VAL A 136 13.09 -3.99 -6.65
CA VAL A 136 12.21 -4.80 -7.50
C VAL A 136 12.59 -6.28 -7.45
N GLU A 137 13.88 -6.61 -7.46
CA GLU A 137 14.37 -7.99 -7.34
C GLU A 137 13.92 -8.64 -6.02
N ILE A 138 14.07 -7.94 -4.89
CA ILE A 138 13.63 -8.44 -3.57
C ILE A 138 12.12 -8.68 -3.54
N LEU A 139 11.33 -7.68 -3.97
CA LEU A 139 9.87 -7.79 -3.97
C LEU A 139 9.38 -8.94 -4.86
N ASN A 140 9.96 -9.09 -6.06
CA ASN A 140 9.61 -10.18 -6.98
C ASN A 140 10.04 -11.55 -6.43
N LYS A 141 11.24 -11.66 -5.86
CA LYS A 141 11.74 -12.88 -5.24
C LYS A 141 10.80 -13.38 -4.14
N HIS A 142 10.23 -12.46 -3.36
CA HIS A 142 9.29 -12.77 -2.28
C HIS A 142 7.84 -12.91 -2.76
N GLY A 143 7.57 -12.75 -4.05
CA GLY A 143 6.22 -12.81 -4.61
C GLY A 143 5.30 -11.74 -4.01
N ILE A 144 5.83 -10.55 -3.71
CA ILE A 144 5.05 -9.42 -3.19
C ILE A 144 4.34 -8.77 -4.37
N SER A 145 3.04 -8.55 -4.26
CA SER A 145 2.29 -7.79 -5.26
C SER A 145 2.41 -6.31 -4.95
N PHE A 146 2.91 -5.54 -5.92
CA PHE A 146 3.05 -4.10 -5.77
C PHE A 146 2.74 -3.39 -7.09
N SER A 147 2.26 -2.15 -6.97
CA SER A 147 2.22 -1.19 -8.08
C SER A 147 3.38 -0.21 -7.94
N SER A 148 3.79 0.41 -9.04
CA SER A 148 4.95 1.31 -9.05
C SER A 148 4.63 2.67 -9.66
N PHE A 149 5.31 3.71 -9.19
CA PHE A 149 5.28 5.05 -9.78
C PHE A 149 6.71 5.50 -10.12
N ASP A 150 6.93 5.90 -11.38
CA ASP A 150 8.22 6.45 -11.81
C ASP A 150 8.34 7.92 -11.38
N ILE A 151 9.23 8.19 -10.42
CA ILE A 151 9.43 9.53 -9.89
C ILE A 151 10.04 10.51 -10.89
N PHE A 152 10.57 10.05 -12.02
CA PHE A 152 11.05 10.94 -13.08
C PHE A 152 9.92 11.46 -13.98
N SER A 153 8.74 10.83 -13.93
CA SER A 153 7.58 11.29 -14.69
C SER A 153 6.94 12.55 -14.10
N ASP A 154 7.18 12.83 -12.81
CA ASP A 154 6.59 13.95 -12.10
C ASP A 154 7.54 14.48 -11.00
N GLU A 155 8.17 15.62 -11.28
CA GLU A 155 9.12 16.25 -10.36
C GLU A 155 8.43 16.83 -9.11
N GLU A 156 7.17 17.23 -9.20
CA GLU A 156 6.41 17.75 -8.06
C GLU A 156 6.08 16.63 -7.08
N VAL A 157 5.63 15.48 -7.57
CA VAL A 157 5.43 14.26 -6.77
C VAL A 157 6.76 13.80 -6.18
N ARG A 158 7.84 13.83 -6.96
CA ARG A 158 9.18 13.43 -6.51
C ARG A 158 9.69 14.25 -5.34
N GLN A 159 9.57 15.58 -5.38
CA GLN A 159 10.01 16.45 -4.28
C GLN A 159 8.99 16.46 -3.14
N GLY A 160 7.70 16.39 -3.49
CA GLY A 160 6.58 16.33 -2.55
C GLY A 160 6.67 15.11 -1.63
N LEU A 161 6.87 13.91 -2.18
CA LEU A 161 6.96 12.67 -1.40
C LEU A 161 8.11 12.68 -0.39
N LYS A 162 9.31 13.14 -0.76
CA LYS A 162 10.42 13.25 0.18
C LYS A 162 10.07 14.11 1.40
N THR A 163 9.31 15.17 1.15
CA THR A 163 8.85 16.08 2.21
C THR A 163 7.70 15.46 3.01
N TYR A 164 6.73 14.85 2.32
CA TYR A 164 5.54 14.24 2.90
C TYR A 164 5.88 13.09 3.84
N SER A 165 6.84 12.25 3.46
CA SER A 165 7.24 11.07 4.20
C SER A 165 8.46 11.28 5.09
N ASN A 166 9.05 12.48 5.05
CA ASN A 166 10.32 12.80 5.69
C ASN A 166 11.45 11.82 5.31
N TRP A 167 11.43 11.31 4.07
CA TRP A 167 12.39 10.32 3.57
C TRP A 167 13.23 10.88 2.40
N PRO A 168 14.58 10.92 2.49
CA PRO A 168 15.40 11.71 1.57
C PRO A 168 15.60 11.07 0.19
N THR A 169 15.46 9.75 0.09
CA THR A 169 15.93 8.96 -1.06
C THR A 169 14.82 8.15 -1.72
N TYR A 170 15.15 7.54 -2.86
CA TYR A 170 14.32 6.57 -3.57
C TYR A 170 15.18 5.33 -3.87
N PRO A 171 14.60 4.13 -3.90
CA PRO A 171 13.16 3.82 -3.84
C PRO A 171 12.51 4.03 -2.46
N GLN A 172 11.20 4.29 -2.43
CA GLN A 172 10.37 4.30 -1.22
C GLN A 172 9.22 3.30 -1.37
N LEU A 173 9.06 2.40 -0.40
CA LEU A 173 8.01 1.39 -0.36
C LEU A 173 6.93 1.79 0.65
N TYR A 174 5.67 1.75 0.23
CA TYR A 174 4.51 1.99 1.07
C TYR A 174 3.61 0.76 1.09
N VAL A 175 3.09 0.40 2.26
CA VAL A 175 2.09 -0.66 2.42
C VAL A 175 0.92 -0.13 3.23
N ALA A 176 -0.31 -0.39 2.78
CA ALA A 176 -1.55 0.11 3.39
C ALA A 176 -1.56 1.62 3.65
N GLY A 177 -0.83 2.38 2.81
CA GLY A 177 -0.70 3.82 2.91
C GLY A 177 0.39 4.33 3.85
N GLU A 178 1.12 3.44 4.52
CA GLU A 178 2.21 3.76 5.45
C GLU A 178 3.57 3.52 4.81
N LEU A 179 4.55 4.38 5.12
CA LEU A 179 5.93 4.22 4.64
C LEU A 179 6.59 3.05 5.38
N ILE A 180 7.02 2.04 4.64
CA ILE A 180 7.89 0.97 5.16
C ILE A 180 9.34 1.42 5.18
N GLY A 181 9.79 2.10 4.12
CA GLY A 181 11.12 2.70 4.05
C GLY A 181 11.79 2.56 2.69
N GLY A 182 13.11 2.73 2.70
CA GLY A 182 14.00 2.56 1.56
C GLY A 182 14.49 1.13 1.37
N LEU A 183 15.45 0.94 0.47
CA LEU A 183 16.02 -0.38 0.17
C LEU A 183 16.77 -1.01 1.35
N ASP A 184 17.46 -0.19 2.13
CA ASP A 184 18.14 -0.59 3.35
C ASP A 184 17.19 -1.24 4.35
N ILE A 185 16.08 -0.56 4.69
CA ILE A 185 15.07 -1.11 5.59
C ILE A 185 14.42 -2.36 5.02
N VAL A 186 14.12 -2.39 3.72
CA VAL A 186 13.54 -3.59 3.08
C VAL A 186 14.51 -4.77 3.12
N LYS A 187 15.83 -4.56 3.00
CA LYS A 187 16.83 -5.63 3.18
C LYS A 187 16.90 -6.13 4.61
N GLU A 188 16.76 -5.25 5.59
CA GLU A 188 16.70 -5.64 7.01
C GLU A 188 15.44 -6.47 7.31
N LEU A 189 14.29 -6.07 6.75
CA LEU A 189 13.05 -6.84 6.82
C LEU A 189 13.15 -8.19 6.08
N GLU A 190 13.87 -8.25 4.96
CA GLU A 190 14.15 -9.51 4.25
C GLU A 190 15.01 -10.44 5.11
N ALA A 191 16.07 -9.91 5.71
CA ALA A 191 17.02 -10.68 6.53
C ALA A 191 16.39 -11.20 7.84
N SER A 192 15.46 -10.44 8.43
CA SER A 192 14.70 -10.85 9.61
C SER A 192 13.51 -11.77 9.29
N GLY A 193 13.11 -11.88 8.01
CA GLY A 193 11.93 -12.63 7.58
C GLY A 193 10.60 -11.91 7.81
N GLU A 194 10.62 -10.66 8.29
CA GLU A 194 9.40 -9.87 8.56
C GLU A 194 8.77 -9.29 7.28
N LEU A 195 9.54 -9.18 6.19
CA LEU A 195 9.08 -8.59 4.94
C LEU A 195 7.81 -9.27 4.39
N ASP A 196 7.70 -10.58 4.56
CA ASP A 196 6.58 -11.40 4.08
C ASP A 196 5.30 -11.19 4.88
N THR A 197 5.43 -10.75 6.13
CA THR A 197 4.32 -10.44 7.03
C THR A 197 3.82 -9.03 6.80
N VAL A 198 4.75 -8.10 6.53
CA VAL A 198 4.44 -6.68 6.32
C VAL A 198 3.83 -6.44 4.95
N CYS A 199 4.32 -7.10 3.90
CA CYS A 199 3.90 -6.85 2.54
C CYS A 199 2.81 -7.81 2.04
N PRO A 200 1.83 -7.33 1.25
CA PRO A 200 0.83 -8.21 0.65
C PRO A 200 1.49 -9.15 -0.35
N LYS A 201 1.30 -10.45 -0.15
CA LYS A 201 1.68 -11.46 -1.14
C LYS A 201 0.82 -11.31 -2.38
N ALA A 202 1.42 -11.49 -3.55
CA ALA A 202 0.66 -11.77 -4.76
C ALA A 202 -0.21 -12.99 -4.48
N GLN A 203 -1.52 -12.84 -4.69
CA GLN A 203 -2.43 -13.97 -4.60
C GLN A 203 -1.90 -15.03 -5.57
N LYS A 204 -1.51 -16.19 -5.04
CA LYS A 204 -1.03 -17.28 -5.89
C LYS A 204 -2.15 -17.62 -6.86
N LEU A 205 -1.81 -17.83 -8.13
CA LEU A 205 -2.80 -18.22 -9.14
C LEU A 205 -3.62 -19.42 -8.64
N GLU A 206 -2.97 -20.40 -8.02
CA GLU A 206 -3.64 -21.56 -7.39
C GLU A 206 -4.76 -21.17 -6.41
N ASP A 207 -4.53 -20.20 -5.53
CA ASP A 207 -5.54 -19.74 -4.57
C ASP A 207 -6.68 -19.00 -5.28
N ARG A 208 -6.34 -18.23 -6.31
CA ARG A 208 -7.31 -17.55 -7.18
C ARG A 208 -8.20 -18.57 -7.90
N LEU A 209 -7.61 -19.62 -8.48
CA LEU A 209 -8.33 -20.69 -9.16
C LEU A 209 -9.23 -21.46 -8.19
N LYS A 210 -8.72 -21.82 -6.99
CA LYS A 210 -9.52 -22.46 -5.93
C LYS A 210 -10.74 -21.63 -5.58
N ASN A 211 -10.58 -20.33 -5.36
CA ASN A 211 -11.68 -19.43 -5.03
C ASN A 211 -12.70 -19.29 -6.18
N LEU A 212 -12.25 -19.27 -7.43
CA LEU A 212 -13.16 -19.24 -8.59
C LEU A 212 -13.94 -20.56 -8.71
N ILE A 213 -13.25 -21.70 -8.55
CA ILE A 213 -13.82 -23.04 -8.63
C ILE A 213 -14.86 -23.27 -7.52
N SER A 214 -14.63 -22.73 -6.32
CA SER A 214 -15.53 -22.87 -5.16
C SER A 214 -16.58 -21.75 -5.04
N LYS A 215 -16.64 -20.82 -6.00
CA LYS A 215 -17.56 -19.67 -5.96
C LYS A 215 -19.04 -20.07 -5.94
N ALA A 216 -19.37 -21.22 -6.51
CA ALA A 216 -20.70 -21.83 -6.45
C ALA A 216 -20.59 -23.35 -6.33
N PRO A 217 -21.63 -24.04 -5.80
CA PRO A 217 -21.64 -25.51 -5.71
C PRO A 217 -21.45 -26.21 -7.06
N VAL A 218 -21.96 -25.61 -8.14
CA VAL A 218 -21.74 -26.06 -9.52
C VAL A 218 -21.16 -24.89 -10.32
N MET A 219 -19.92 -25.03 -10.77
CA MET A 219 -19.19 -24.00 -11.52
C MET A 219 -18.83 -24.51 -12.92
N LEU A 220 -19.19 -23.75 -13.96
CA LEU A 220 -18.88 -24.05 -15.34
C LEU A 220 -17.92 -23.01 -15.93
N PHE A 221 -16.69 -23.44 -16.23
CA PHE A 221 -15.72 -22.62 -16.95
C PHE A 221 -15.87 -22.86 -18.46
N MET A 222 -16.20 -21.82 -19.21
CA MET A 222 -16.57 -21.96 -20.62
C MET A 222 -16.23 -20.72 -21.44
N LYS A 223 -16.41 -20.81 -22.76
CA LYS A 223 -16.24 -19.69 -23.70
C LYS A 223 -17.57 -18.93 -23.83
N GLY A 224 -17.64 -17.73 -23.27
CA GLY A 224 -18.87 -16.94 -23.14
C GLY A 224 -19.54 -17.10 -21.77
N SER A 225 -20.80 -16.70 -21.67
CA SER A 225 -21.63 -16.76 -20.46
C SER A 225 -22.90 -17.60 -20.67
N LYS A 226 -23.67 -17.83 -19.60
CA LYS A 226 -25.01 -18.47 -19.69
C LYS A 226 -25.92 -17.82 -20.74
N GLN A 227 -25.84 -16.49 -20.87
CA GLN A 227 -26.69 -15.71 -21.79
C GLN A 227 -26.11 -15.65 -23.20
N VAL A 228 -24.78 -15.64 -23.32
CA VAL A 228 -24.06 -15.46 -24.59
C VAL A 228 -22.98 -16.53 -24.74
N ALA A 229 -23.36 -17.71 -25.22
CA ALA A 229 -22.41 -18.78 -25.52
C ALA A 229 -21.64 -18.52 -26.82
N LYS A 230 -20.31 -18.39 -26.74
CA LYS A 230 -19.42 -18.06 -27.88
C LYS A 230 -18.86 -19.29 -28.61
N CYS A 231 -19.23 -20.50 -28.19
CA CYS A 231 -18.75 -21.76 -28.77
C CYS A 231 -19.85 -22.84 -28.74
N GLY A 232 -19.88 -23.71 -29.76
CA GLY A 232 -20.87 -24.81 -29.87
C GLY A 232 -20.83 -25.78 -28.70
N PHE A 233 -19.63 -26.14 -28.21
CA PHE A 233 -19.49 -27.01 -27.04
C PHE A 233 -20.03 -26.37 -25.76
N SER A 234 -19.80 -25.06 -25.59
CA SER A 234 -20.32 -24.30 -24.46
C SER A 234 -21.84 -24.19 -24.49
N ARG A 235 -22.43 -24.07 -25.69
CA ARG A 235 -23.90 -24.06 -25.85
C ARG A 235 -24.52 -25.41 -25.48
N GLN A 236 -23.91 -26.52 -25.90
CA GLN A 236 -24.41 -27.86 -25.61
C GLN A 236 -24.38 -28.19 -24.12
N ILE A 237 -23.31 -27.83 -23.39
CA ILE A 237 -23.25 -28.10 -21.95
C ILE A 237 -24.25 -27.23 -21.17
N ILE A 238 -24.46 -25.97 -21.57
CA ILE A 238 -25.51 -25.11 -20.99
C ILE A 238 -26.88 -25.75 -21.17
N GLU A 239 -27.19 -26.24 -22.37
CA GLU A 239 -28.47 -26.90 -22.64
C GLU A 239 -28.66 -28.14 -21.77
N ILE A 240 -27.62 -28.95 -21.59
CA ILE A 240 -27.68 -30.11 -20.69
C ILE A 240 -27.95 -29.67 -19.25
N LEU A 241 -27.19 -28.71 -18.72
CA LEU A 241 -27.32 -28.24 -17.34
C LEU A 241 -28.68 -27.54 -17.09
N ASN A 242 -29.16 -26.73 -18.03
CA ASN A 242 -30.47 -26.08 -17.89
C ASN A 242 -31.62 -27.11 -17.80
N ASN A 243 -31.48 -28.25 -18.48
CA ASN A 243 -32.47 -29.33 -18.43
C ASN A 243 -32.46 -30.12 -17.11
N THR A 244 -31.43 -29.99 -16.28
CA THR A 244 -31.39 -30.66 -14.96
C THR A 244 -32.14 -29.88 -13.89
N GLY A 245 -32.36 -28.57 -14.08
CA GLY A 245 -32.98 -27.68 -13.10
C GLY A 245 -32.09 -27.35 -11.90
N VAL A 246 -30.81 -27.72 -11.92
CA VAL A 246 -29.84 -27.38 -10.86
C VAL A 246 -29.25 -26.00 -11.11
N ASP A 247 -29.15 -25.19 -10.06
CA ASP A 247 -28.46 -23.91 -10.12
C ASP A 247 -26.94 -24.11 -10.27
N TYR A 248 -26.35 -23.39 -11.22
CA TYR A 248 -24.90 -23.37 -11.47
C TYR A 248 -24.44 -21.95 -11.75
N GLU A 249 -23.14 -21.68 -11.75
CA GLU A 249 -22.57 -20.40 -12.18
C GLU A 249 -21.60 -20.59 -13.34
N THR A 250 -21.33 -19.54 -14.11
CA THR A 250 -20.41 -19.60 -15.26
C THR A 250 -19.27 -18.58 -15.15
N PHE A 251 -18.10 -18.95 -15.66
CA PHE A 251 -16.96 -18.04 -15.83
C PHE A 251 -16.52 -18.03 -17.31
N ASP A 252 -16.45 -16.84 -17.93
CA ASP A 252 -15.94 -16.69 -19.31
C ASP A 252 -14.41 -16.68 -19.32
N ILE A 253 -13.82 -17.81 -19.71
CA ILE A 253 -12.35 -17.96 -19.79
C ILE A 253 -11.71 -17.08 -20.88
N LEU A 254 -12.50 -16.48 -21.78
CA LEU A 254 -11.96 -15.58 -22.81
C LEU A 254 -11.67 -14.19 -22.26
N GLU A 255 -12.21 -13.83 -21.10
CA GLU A 255 -11.97 -12.54 -20.46
C GLU A 255 -10.72 -12.56 -19.57
N ASP A 256 -10.18 -13.75 -19.27
CA ASP A 256 -9.03 -13.91 -18.39
C ASP A 256 -8.09 -15.05 -18.87
N GLU A 257 -7.04 -14.67 -19.60
CA GLU A 257 -6.08 -15.62 -20.16
C GLU A 257 -5.22 -16.31 -19.09
N GLU A 258 -4.99 -15.66 -17.94
CA GLU A 258 -4.23 -16.25 -16.83
C GLU A 258 -5.03 -17.38 -16.18
N VAL A 259 -6.32 -17.14 -15.87
CA VAL A 259 -7.23 -18.18 -15.38
C VAL A 259 -7.37 -19.28 -16.42
N ARG A 260 -7.50 -18.92 -17.70
CA ARG A 260 -7.68 -19.90 -18.78
C ARG A 260 -6.52 -20.90 -18.88
N GLN A 261 -5.28 -20.41 -18.84
CA GLN A 261 -4.12 -21.29 -18.90
C GLN A 261 -3.91 -22.00 -17.56
N GLY A 262 -4.08 -21.26 -16.45
CA GLY A 262 -3.94 -21.78 -15.10
C GLY A 262 -4.85 -22.97 -14.81
N LEU A 263 -6.14 -22.89 -15.15
CA LEU A 263 -7.11 -23.95 -14.88
C LEU A 263 -6.75 -25.26 -15.61
N LYS A 264 -6.20 -25.20 -16.83
CA LYS A 264 -5.79 -26.40 -17.59
C LYS A 264 -4.68 -27.16 -16.87
N THR A 265 -3.69 -26.42 -16.37
CA THR A 265 -2.57 -26.99 -15.61
C THR A 265 -3.06 -27.47 -14.25
N TYR A 266 -3.87 -26.68 -13.55
CA TYR A 266 -4.39 -26.99 -12.22
C TYR A 266 -5.23 -28.27 -12.19
N SER A 267 -6.11 -28.43 -13.18
CA SER A 267 -7.03 -29.58 -13.27
C SER A 267 -6.46 -30.76 -14.05
N ASN A 268 -5.27 -30.61 -14.64
CA ASN A 268 -4.71 -31.53 -15.60
C ASN A 268 -5.68 -31.86 -16.76
N TRP A 269 -6.48 -30.87 -17.20
CA TRP A 269 -7.50 -31.03 -18.23
C TRP A 269 -7.25 -30.09 -19.43
N PRO A 270 -7.13 -30.61 -20.67
CA PRO A 270 -6.60 -29.83 -21.79
C PRO A 270 -7.60 -28.86 -22.42
N THR A 271 -8.91 -29.10 -22.28
CA THR A 271 -9.97 -28.44 -23.06
C THR A 271 -11.00 -27.71 -22.19
N TYR A 272 -11.84 -26.91 -22.86
CA TYR A 272 -13.03 -26.28 -22.27
C TYR A 272 -14.25 -26.63 -23.13
N PRO A 273 -15.46 -26.73 -22.55
CA PRO A 273 -15.83 -26.36 -21.17
C PRO A 273 -15.30 -27.32 -20.09
N GLN A 274 -15.17 -26.84 -18.85
CA GLN A 274 -14.86 -27.66 -17.67
C GLN A 274 -15.94 -27.45 -16.60
N LEU A 275 -16.57 -28.52 -16.14
CA LEU A 275 -17.58 -28.52 -15.09
C LEU A 275 -16.97 -28.95 -13.76
N TYR A 276 -17.23 -28.17 -12.72
CA TYR A 276 -16.83 -28.45 -11.35
C TYR A 276 -18.05 -28.56 -10.45
N VAL A 277 -18.01 -29.49 -9.49
CA VAL A 277 -19.01 -29.64 -8.43
C VAL A 277 -18.31 -29.70 -7.08
N LYS A 278 -18.76 -28.87 -6.13
CA LYS A 278 -18.16 -28.72 -4.78
C LYS A 278 -16.63 -28.55 -4.79
N GLY A 279 -16.13 -27.95 -5.86
CA GLY A 279 -14.71 -27.66 -6.06
C GLY A 279 -13.91 -28.76 -6.76
N GLU A 280 -14.53 -29.88 -7.11
CA GLU A 280 -13.89 -31.01 -7.81
C GLU A 280 -14.26 -31.01 -9.29
N LEU A 281 -13.30 -31.37 -10.14
CA LEU A 281 -13.54 -31.47 -11.58
C LEU A 281 -14.42 -32.70 -11.88
N VAL A 282 -15.57 -32.47 -12.51
CA VAL A 282 -16.41 -33.53 -13.08
C VAL A 282 -15.91 -33.91 -14.48
N GLY A 283 -15.58 -32.91 -15.31
CA GLY A 283 -15.03 -33.14 -16.64
C GLY A 283 -15.50 -32.15 -17.70
N GLY A 284 -15.27 -32.53 -18.96
CA GLY A 284 -15.69 -31.79 -20.15
C GLY A 284 -17.11 -32.14 -20.63
N LEU A 285 -17.48 -31.62 -21.80
CA LEU A 285 -18.80 -31.88 -22.40
C LEU A 285 -19.05 -33.36 -22.69
N ASP A 286 -18.03 -34.08 -23.15
CA ASP A 286 -18.04 -35.51 -23.42
C ASP A 286 -18.45 -36.31 -22.16
N ILE A 287 -17.74 -36.11 -21.06
CA ILE A 287 -18.05 -36.75 -19.77
C ILE A 287 -19.45 -36.37 -19.29
N VAL A 288 -19.83 -35.09 -19.40
CA VAL A 288 -21.17 -34.64 -19.00
C VAL A 288 -22.29 -35.28 -19.84
N LYS A 289 -22.04 -35.57 -21.11
CA LYS A 289 -23.00 -36.31 -21.96
C LYS A 289 -23.12 -37.77 -21.50
N GLU A 290 -22.00 -38.43 -21.25
CA GLU A 290 -21.97 -39.80 -20.75
C GLU A 290 -22.72 -39.93 -19.41
N LEU A 291 -22.46 -39.01 -18.47
CA LEU A 291 -23.16 -38.95 -17.17
C LEU A 291 -24.66 -38.67 -17.32
N LYS A 292 -25.07 -37.90 -18.33
CA LYS A 292 -26.49 -37.67 -18.64
C LYS A 292 -27.14 -38.94 -19.16
N GLU A 293 -26.46 -39.68 -20.03
CA GLU A 293 -26.93 -40.93 -20.62
C GLU A 293 -27.00 -42.07 -19.59
N SER A 294 -26.05 -42.12 -18.65
CA SER A 294 -26.05 -43.09 -17.54
C SER A 294 -27.05 -42.76 -16.43
N GLY A 295 -27.54 -41.51 -16.37
CA GLY A 295 -28.43 -41.02 -15.31
C GLY A 295 -27.71 -40.56 -14.04
N GLU A 296 -26.38 -40.58 -14.01
CA GLU A 296 -25.56 -40.21 -12.85
C GLU A 296 -25.31 -38.70 -12.73
N LEU A 297 -25.58 -37.93 -13.79
CA LEU A 297 -25.32 -36.48 -13.81
C LEU A 297 -26.09 -35.75 -12.69
N LEU A 298 -27.38 -36.03 -12.50
CA LEU A 298 -28.20 -35.31 -11.52
C LEU A 298 -27.75 -35.56 -10.07
N PRO A 299 -27.50 -36.81 -9.62
CA PRO A 299 -26.87 -37.09 -8.32
C PRO A 299 -25.54 -36.35 -8.12
N ILE A 300 -24.67 -36.37 -9.14
CA ILE A 300 -23.37 -35.67 -9.10
C ILE A 300 -23.59 -34.17 -8.88
N LEU A 301 -24.46 -33.53 -9.67
CA LEU A 301 -24.72 -32.09 -9.58
C LEU A 301 -25.31 -31.66 -8.23
N LYS A 302 -26.08 -32.53 -7.56
CA LYS A 302 -26.57 -32.31 -6.19
C LYS A 302 -25.50 -32.58 -5.12
N GLY A 303 -24.40 -33.22 -5.50
CA GLY A 303 -23.34 -33.67 -4.63
C GLY A 303 -23.79 -34.78 -3.68
N GLU A 304 -24.58 -35.72 -4.21
CA GLU A 304 -25.11 -36.92 -3.54
C GLU A 304 -24.19 -38.15 -3.74
N ASN A 305 -23.01 -37.96 -4.34
CA ASN A 305 -21.97 -38.97 -4.54
C ASN A 305 -20.83 -38.85 -3.53
#